data_AF-Q8F5D5-F1
#
_entry.id   AF-Q8F5D5-F1
#
_cell.length_a   1.000
_cell.length_b   1.000
_cell.length_c   1.000
_cell.angle_alpha   90.00
_cell.angle_beta   90.00
_cell.angle_gamma   90.00
#
_symmetry.space_group_name_H-M   'P 1'
#
loop_
_entity.id
_entity.type
_entity.pdbx_description
1 polymer ?
#
loop_
_entity_poly.entity_id
_entity_poly.type
_entity_poly.pdbx_seq_one_letter_code
_entity_poly.pdbx_strand_id
1 'polypeptide(L)'
;MARVLGVSRSGYYKYLNRHKDRSVAPELTNFLQEKWLKSRKNYGFKRLFQEVKKSNLPYGARKVRKAMKHCKISGKQRKQFRPLTTNSKHGGRIAPDLVQRKFHPNEQNRIWVSDVTFIRTSFGWSYLCVILDLYSRKTVGWSLKEAEHLLFDFIEVYYNRFRFHSTLGYISPEEFETNIA
;
A
#
# COMPACT_ATOMS: atom_id res chain seq x y z
N MET A 1 37.92 17.08 34.90
CA MET A 1 36.60 16.39 34.93
C MET A 1 36.60 15.00 34.31
N ALA A 2 36.83 14.81 33.00
CA ALA A 2 36.78 13.47 32.37
C ALA A 2 37.70 12.40 33.03
N ARG A 3 38.96 12.77 33.35
CA ARG A 3 39.92 11.90 34.05
C ARG A 3 39.51 11.59 35.50
N VAL A 4 38.86 12.54 36.17
CA VAL A 4 38.38 12.40 37.56
C VAL A 4 37.17 11.45 37.64
N LEU A 5 36.32 11.48 36.62
CA LEU A 5 35.13 10.64 36.51
C LEU A 5 35.39 9.28 35.84
N GLY A 6 36.64 8.94 35.49
CA GLY A 6 36.98 7.67 34.83
C GLY A 6 36.40 7.48 33.41
N VAL A 7 35.97 8.56 32.74
CA VAL A 7 35.35 8.50 31.41
C VAL A 7 36.28 8.99 30.30
N SER A 8 36.04 8.53 29.07
CA SER A 8 36.79 9.03 27.91
C SER A 8 36.53 10.53 27.69
N ARG A 9 37.57 11.28 27.30
CA ARG A 9 37.44 12.71 26.97
C ARG A 9 36.39 12.95 25.88
N SER A 10 36.37 12.10 24.85
CA SER A 10 35.40 12.19 23.75
C SER A 10 33.96 11.91 24.21
N GLY A 11 33.77 10.97 25.15
CA GLY A 11 32.48 10.71 25.79
C GLY A 11 31.99 11.89 26.63
N TYR A 12 32.88 12.49 27.43
CA TYR A 12 32.59 13.65 28.27
C TYR A 12 32.12 14.85 27.45
N TYR A 13 32.84 15.21 26.37
CA TYR A 13 32.42 16.31 25.49
C TYR A 13 31.15 15.98 24.68
N LYS A 14 30.95 14.72 24.25
CA LYS A 14 29.68 14.28 23.64
C LYS A 14 28.49 14.44 24.60
N TYR A 15 28.68 14.10 25.88
CA TYR A 15 27.66 14.26 26.91
C TYR A 15 27.32 15.75 27.14
N LEU A 16 28.32 16.60 27.29
CA LEU A 16 28.16 18.05 27.42
C LEU A 16 27.40 18.66 26.23
N ASN A 17 27.73 18.24 25.00
CA ASN A 17 27.08 18.73 23.79
C ASN A 17 25.65 18.19 23.62
N ARG A 18 25.31 16.99 24.14
CA ARG A 18 23.95 16.44 24.11
C ARG A 18 22.93 17.30 24.85
N HIS A 19 23.34 18.03 25.88
CA HIS A 19 22.45 18.87 26.67
C HIS A 19 22.09 20.20 25.97
N LYS A 20 22.96 20.73 25.10
CA LYS A 20 22.71 21.99 24.37
C LYS A 20 21.69 21.86 23.22
N ASP A 21 21.58 20.67 22.62
CA ASP A 21 20.87 20.49 21.33
C ASP A 21 19.36 20.12 21.48
N ARG A 22 18.83 20.23 22.70
CA ARG A 22 17.45 19.81 23.01
C ARG A 22 16.40 20.88 22.72
N SER A 23 16.73 22.16 22.87
CA SER A 23 15.75 23.23 22.64
C SER A 23 15.43 23.37 21.15
N VAL A 24 14.15 23.26 20.79
CA VAL A 24 13.67 23.64 19.47
C VAL A 24 13.48 25.16 19.48
N ALA A 25 14.02 25.85 18.47
CA ALA A 25 13.87 27.30 18.36
C ALA A 25 12.37 27.69 18.36
N PRO A 26 11.91 28.54 19.31
CA PRO A 26 10.51 28.90 19.44
C PRO A 26 9.96 29.63 18.21
N GLU A 27 10.82 30.36 17.50
CA GLU A 27 10.50 31.03 16.23
C GLU A 27 10.04 30.03 15.16
N LEU A 28 10.75 28.90 15.03
CA LEU A 28 10.42 27.87 14.06
C LEU A 28 9.11 27.16 14.41
N THR A 29 8.86 26.89 15.69
CA THR A 29 7.61 26.25 16.12
C THR A 29 6.40 27.15 15.86
N ASN A 30 6.51 28.45 16.14
CA ASN A 30 5.44 29.41 15.90
C ASN A 30 5.16 29.57 14.40
N PHE A 31 6.20 29.71 13.59
CA PHE A 31 6.08 29.79 12.13
C PHE A 31 5.37 28.56 11.54
N LEU A 32 5.78 27.35 11.98
CA LEU A 32 5.18 26.11 11.50
C LEU A 32 3.71 25.97 11.93
N GLN A 33 3.37 26.35 13.16
CA GLN A 33 2.00 26.33 13.66
C GLN A 33 1.11 27.30 12.90
N GLU A 34 1.56 28.54 12.68
CA GLU A 34 0.82 29.56 11.95
C GLU A 34 0.52 29.11 10.51
N LYS A 35 1.55 28.65 9.78
CA LYS A 35 1.39 28.14 8.41
C LYS A 35 0.50 26.89 8.36
N TRP A 36 0.63 25.99 9.33
CA TRP A 36 -0.21 24.80 9.40
C TRP A 36 -1.68 25.14 9.64
N LEU A 37 -1.98 26.08 10.55
CA LEU A 37 -3.32 26.58 10.82
C LEU A 37 -3.92 27.29 9.60
N LYS A 38 -3.16 28.19 8.97
CA LYS A 38 -3.55 28.86 7.70
C LYS A 38 -3.87 27.86 6.59
N SER A 39 -3.15 26.73 6.54
CA SER A 39 -3.39 25.64 5.58
C SER A 39 -4.58 24.73 5.92
N ARG A 40 -5.43 25.08 6.88
CA ARG A 40 -6.52 24.22 7.42
C ARG A 40 -6.02 22.85 7.89
N LYS A 41 -4.78 22.81 8.42
CA LYS A 41 -4.10 21.58 8.89
C LYS A 41 -3.78 20.57 7.79
N ASN A 42 -3.76 20.99 6.51
CA ASN A 42 -3.50 20.08 5.38
C ASN A 42 -2.00 19.86 5.12
N TYR A 43 -1.15 20.84 5.46
CA TYR A 43 0.26 20.75 5.10
C TYR A 43 1.01 19.74 5.97
N GLY A 44 1.66 18.77 5.30
CA GLY A 44 2.63 17.86 5.91
C GLY A 44 4.07 18.37 5.76
N PHE A 45 5.04 17.53 6.14
CA PHE A 45 6.46 17.88 6.17
C PHE A 45 6.95 18.51 4.86
N LYS A 46 6.63 17.90 3.71
CA LYS A 46 7.15 18.35 2.40
C LYS A 46 6.74 19.80 2.10
N ARG A 47 5.47 20.16 2.35
CA ARG A 47 4.92 21.50 2.11
C ARG A 47 5.41 22.51 3.14
N LEU A 48 5.43 22.14 4.43
CA LEU A 48 5.95 23.01 5.48
C LEU A 48 7.46 23.27 5.33
N PHE A 49 8.23 22.28 4.91
CA PHE A 49 9.66 22.45 4.65
C PHE A 49 9.92 23.39 3.47
N GLN A 50 9.09 23.32 2.42
CA GLN A 50 9.15 24.29 1.32
C GLN A 50 8.83 25.71 1.80
N GLU A 51 7.83 25.91 2.67
CA GLU A 51 7.52 27.22 3.25
C GLU A 51 8.68 27.77 4.09
N VAL A 52 9.34 26.92 4.89
CA VAL A 52 10.55 27.30 5.65
C VAL A 52 11.67 27.76 4.72
N LYS A 53 11.85 27.08 3.57
CA LYS A 53 12.85 27.46 2.57
C LYS A 53 12.49 28.74 1.82
N LYS A 54 11.22 28.95 1.48
CA LYS A 54 10.74 30.19 0.86
C LYS A 54 10.92 31.40 1.78
N SER A 55 10.78 31.22 3.08
CA SER A 55 11.00 32.27 4.08
C SER A 55 12.47 32.45 4.47
N ASN A 56 13.42 31.89 3.71
CA ASN A 56 14.87 31.99 3.93
C ASN A 56 15.34 31.66 5.35
N LEU A 57 14.61 30.79 6.05
CA LEU A 57 14.99 30.38 7.39
C LEU A 57 16.17 29.37 7.35
N PRO A 58 17.17 29.50 8.23
CA PRO A 58 18.40 28.67 8.21
C PRO A 58 18.19 27.24 8.75
N TYR A 59 16.95 26.74 8.78
CA TYR A 59 16.61 25.45 9.39
C TYR A 59 16.63 24.31 8.37
N GLY A 60 17.42 23.27 8.66
CA GLY A 60 17.46 22.03 7.89
C GLY A 60 16.29 21.08 8.19
N ALA A 61 16.09 20.09 7.30
CA ALA A 61 14.99 19.12 7.37
C ALA A 61 14.86 18.43 8.73
N ARG A 62 15.97 18.09 9.39
CA ARG A 62 15.99 17.45 10.72
C ARG A 62 15.39 18.35 11.80
N LYS A 63 15.77 19.63 11.82
CA LYS A 63 15.23 20.61 12.78
C LYS A 63 13.74 20.85 12.55
N VAL A 64 13.31 20.94 11.29
CA VAL A 64 11.89 21.09 10.93
C VAL A 64 11.06 19.87 11.36
N ARG A 65 11.52 18.64 11.10
CA ARG A 65 10.83 17.43 11.59
C ARG A 65 10.74 17.38 13.11
N LYS A 66 11.82 17.77 13.80
CA LYS A 66 11.83 17.85 15.27
C LYS A 66 10.80 18.87 15.75
N ALA A 67 10.76 20.07 15.18
CA ALA A 67 9.79 21.10 15.51
C ALA A 67 8.34 20.66 15.24
N MET A 68 8.08 20.03 14.09
CA MET A 68 6.76 19.45 13.79
C MET A 68 6.33 18.41 14.84
N LYS A 69 7.25 17.57 15.30
CA LYS A 69 6.98 16.58 16.36
C LYS A 69 6.65 17.26 17.70
N HIS A 70 7.38 18.31 18.07
CA HIS A 70 7.09 19.10 19.28
C HIS A 70 5.72 19.77 19.22
N CYS A 71 5.33 20.32 18.07
CA CYS A 71 4.04 20.97 17.86
C CYS A 71 2.88 20.00 17.56
N LYS A 72 3.11 18.68 17.56
CA LYS A 72 2.13 17.65 17.15
C LYS A 72 1.48 17.93 15.78
N ILE A 73 2.26 18.46 14.84
CA ILE A 73 1.80 18.80 13.48
C ILE A 73 1.90 17.57 12.57
N SER A 74 0.77 17.18 11.98
CA SER A 74 0.69 16.15 10.95
C SER A 74 -0.10 16.66 9.75
N GLY A 75 0.34 16.30 8.53
CA GLY A 75 -0.42 16.60 7.32
C GLY A 75 -1.62 15.66 7.19
N LYS A 76 -2.77 16.19 6.76
CA LYS A 76 -3.92 15.35 6.38
C LYS A 76 -3.68 14.76 5.00
N GLN A 77 -3.60 13.44 4.92
CA GLN A 77 -3.66 12.72 3.65
C GLN A 77 -5.14 12.41 3.34
N ARG A 78 -5.61 12.79 2.15
CA ARG A 78 -6.93 12.39 1.69
C ARG A 78 -6.93 10.87 1.55
N LYS A 79 -7.85 10.18 2.23
CA LYS A 79 -8.08 8.75 2.00
C LYS A 79 -8.47 8.57 0.53
N GLN A 80 -7.91 7.55 -0.12
CA GLN A 80 -8.32 7.18 -1.46
C GLN A 80 -9.82 6.87 -1.43
N PHE A 81 -10.60 7.50 -2.31
CA PHE A 81 -12.02 7.18 -2.46
C PHE A 81 -12.11 5.73 -2.94
N ARG A 82 -12.77 4.88 -2.15
CA ARG A 82 -13.10 3.51 -2.53
C ARG A 82 -14.62 3.47 -2.70
N PRO A 83 -15.15 3.30 -3.93
CA PRO A 83 -16.58 3.14 -4.11
C PRO A 83 -17.03 1.92 -3.30
N LEU A 84 -18.07 2.10 -2.48
CA LEU A 84 -18.68 0.99 -1.75
C LEU A 84 -19.59 0.26 -2.75
N THR A 85 -19.03 -0.70 -3.49
CA THR A 85 -19.73 -1.43 -4.56
C THR A 85 -20.74 -2.45 -4.02
N THR A 86 -20.73 -2.73 -2.72
CA THR A 86 -21.59 -3.75 -2.09
C THR A 86 -22.37 -3.14 -0.94
N ASN A 87 -23.71 -3.13 -1.05
CA ASN A 87 -24.58 -2.88 0.09
C ASN A 87 -24.87 -4.21 0.80
N SER A 88 -24.01 -4.61 1.74
CA SER A 88 -24.21 -5.83 2.54
C SER A 88 -25.38 -5.73 3.54
N LYS A 89 -25.99 -4.55 3.71
CA LYS A 89 -27.14 -4.30 4.58
C LYS A 89 -28.42 -4.18 3.73
N HIS A 90 -28.76 -5.25 3.02
CA HIS A 90 -30.00 -5.32 2.25
C HIS A 90 -30.99 -6.30 2.90
N GLY A 91 -32.30 -6.04 2.75
CA GLY A 91 -33.36 -6.93 3.25
C GLY A 91 -33.63 -8.16 2.37
N GLY A 92 -32.95 -8.29 1.22
CA GLY A 92 -33.07 -9.44 0.33
C GLY A 92 -32.49 -10.73 0.91
N ARG A 93 -32.89 -11.87 0.34
CA ARG A 93 -32.37 -13.19 0.73
C ARG A 93 -30.85 -13.24 0.52
N ILE A 94 -30.12 -13.55 1.58
CA ILE A 94 -28.68 -13.75 1.54
C ILE A 94 -28.46 -15.21 1.16
N ALA A 95 -27.75 -15.46 0.07
CA ALA A 95 -27.35 -16.82 -0.29
C ALA A 95 -26.49 -17.43 0.84
N PRO A 96 -26.70 -18.69 1.23
CA PRO A 96 -25.90 -19.32 2.26
C PRO A 96 -24.43 -19.38 1.83
N ASP A 97 -23.52 -19.01 2.72
CA ASP A 97 -22.07 -19.16 2.49
C ASP A 97 -21.70 -20.64 2.64
N LEU A 98 -21.79 -21.39 1.54
CA LEU A 98 -21.42 -22.81 1.48
C LEU A 98 -19.91 -23.03 1.65
N VAL A 99 -19.09 -22.02 1.33
CA VAL A 99 -17.62 -22.11 1.34
C VAL A 99 -17.07 -21.80 2.73
N GLN A 100 -17.76 -20.97 3.52
CA GLN A 100 -17.35 -20.57 4.87
C GLN A 100 -15.92 -20.01 4.92
N ARG A 101 -15.51 -19.28 3.87
CA ARG A 101 -14.13 -18.80 3.63
C ARG A 101 -13.04 -19.89 3.59
N LYS A 102 -13.39 -21.16 3.39
CA LYS A 102 -12.44 -22.27 3.18
C LYS A 102 -12.03 -22.33 1.71
N PHE A 103 -11.12 -21.45 1.31
CA PHE A 103 -10.66 -21.32 -0.09
C PHE A 103 -9.51 -22.26 -0.48
N HIS A 104 -9.33 -23.34 0.28
CA HIS A 104 -8.29 -24.34 0.04
C HIS A 104 -8.97 -25.71 -0.10
N PRO A 105 -9.63 -25.98 -1.23
CA PRO A 105 -10.16 -27.32 -1.50
C PRO A 105 -9.01 -28.31 -1.64
N ASN A 106 -9.25 -29.58 -1.27
CA ASN A 106 -8.27 -30.67 -1.40
C ASN A 106 -8.43 -31.45 -2.72
N GLU A 107 -9.44 -31.11 -3.53
CA GLU A 107 -9.78 -31.79 -4.78
C GLU A 107 -10.13 -30.77 -5.86
N GLN A 108 -9.86 -31.13 -7.12
CA GLN A 108 -10.25 -30.36 -8.30
C GLN A 108 -11.77 -30.22 -8.40
N ASN A 109 -12.24 -29.15 -9.05
CA ASN A 109 -13.66 -28.95 -9.40
C ASN A 109 -14.64 -28.91 -8.21
N ARG A 110 -14.15 -28.56 -7.02
CA ARG A 110 -15.01 -28.39 -5.82
C ARG A 110 -15.47 -26.97 -5.60
N ILE A 111 -14.59 -26.00 -5.85
CA ILE A 111 -14.89 -24.59 -5.65
C ILE A 111 -14.34 -23.82 -6.84
N TRP A 112 -15.25 -23.21 -7.60
CA TRP A 112 -14.90 -22.29 -8.67
C TRP A 112 -15.12 -20.85 -8.22
N VAL A 113 -14.20 -19.97 -8.61
CA VAL A 113 -14.33 -18.52 -8.39
C VAL A 113 -14.31 -17.80 -9.70
N SER A 114 -15.14 -16.77 -9.82
CA SER A 114 -15.15 -15.89 -10.99
C SER A 114 -14.73 -14.48 -10.61
N ASP A 115 -13.98 -13.82 -11.49
CA ASP A 115 -13.74 -12.38 -11.42
C ASP A 115 -13.96 -11.73 -12.78
N VAL A 116 -14.37 -10.46 -12.76
CA VAL A 116 -14.56 -9.64 -13.95
C VAL A 116 -13.48 -8.57 -14.00
N THR A 117 -12.61 -8.66 -15.00
CA THR A 117 -11.51 -7.72 -15.22
C THR A 117 -11.75 -6.92 -16.50
N PHE A 118 -11.31 -5.65 -16.49
CA PHE A 118 -11.42 -4.73 -17.63
C PHE A 118 -10.08 -4.67 -18.36
N ILE A 119 -10.07 -5.02 -19.64
CA ILE A 119 -8.88 -4.94 -20.48
C ILE A 119 -9.02 -3.72 -21.38
N ARG A 120 -8.02 -2.83 -21.33
CA ARG A 120 -7.95 -1.68 -22.23
C ARG A 120 -7.36 -2.14 -23.56
N THR A 121 -8.15 -2.07 -24.64
CA THR A 121 -7.72 -2.37 -26.01
C THR A 121 -7.60 -1.08 -26.83
N SER A 122 -7.04 -1.14 -28.04
CA SER A 122 -7.03 0.02 -28.96
C SER A 122 -8.44 0.49 -29.34
N PHE A 123 -9.42 -0.43 -29.37
CA PHE A 123 -10.80 -0.17 -29.78
C PHE A 123 -11.75 0.20 -28.63
N GLY A 124 -11.31 0.09 -27.37
CA GLY A 124 -12.15 0.46 -26.23
C GLY A 124 -11.79 -0.29 -24.95
N TRP A 125 -12.81 -0.53 -24.13
CA TRP A 125 -12.74 -1.41 -22.97
C TRP A 125 -13.41 -2.73 -23.31
N SER A 126 -12.73 -3.83 -23.04
CA SER A 126 -13.30 -5.17 -23.14
C SER A 126 -13.45 -5.75 -21.74
N TYR A 127 -14.55 -6.47 -21.52
CA TYR A 127 -14.92 -7.04 -20.22
C TYR A 127 -14.66 -8.54 -20.22
N LEU A 128 -13.63 -8.96 -19.50
CA LEU A 128 -13.24 -10.35 -19.34
C LEU A 128 -13.86 -10.91 -18.05
N CYS A 129 -14.63 -11.99 -18.17
CA CYS A 129 -15.02 -12.84 -17.06
C CYS A 129 -14.21 -14.14 -17.11
N VAL A 130 -13.48 -14.46 -16.05
CA VAL A 130 -12.72 -15.73 -15.93
C VAL A 130 -13.28 -16.53 -14.78
N ILE A 131 -13.44 -17.84 -14.98
CA ILE A 131 -13.76 -18.84 -13.96
C ILE A 131 -12.50 -19.66 -13.69
N LEU A 132 -12.06 -19.68 -12.44
CA LEU A 132 -10.88 -20.41 -11.98
C LEU A 132 -11.31 -21.54 -11.03
N ASP A 133 -10.67 -22.70 -11.15
CA ASP A 133 -10.71 -23.72 -10.10
C ASP A 133 -9.78 -23.34 -8.95
N LEU A 134 -10.27 -23.35 -7.71
CA LEU A 134 -9.47 -22.95 -6.56
C LEU A 134 -8.35 -23.95 -6.23
N TYR A 135 -8.53 -25.23 -6.56
CA TYR A 135 -7.51 -26.25 -6.34
C TYR A 135 -6.33 -26.08 -7.30
N SER A 136 -6.57 -26.24 -8.60
CA SER A 136 -5.52 -26.20 -9.63
C SER A 136 -5.07 -24.77 -9.96
N ARG A 137 -5.91 -23.78 -9.67
CA ARG A 137 -5.77 -22.38 -10.13
C ARG A 137 -5.76 -22.23 -11.65
N LYS A 138 -6.18 -23.26 -12.39
CA LYS A 138 -6.38 -23.19 -13.84
C LYS A 138 -7.70 -22.52 -14.17
N THR A 139 -7.72 -21.94 -15.37
CA THR A 139 -8.93 -21.40 -15.96
C THR A 139 -9.81 -22.55 -16.46
N VAL A 140 -11.01 -22.65 -15.90
CA VAL A 140 -12.03 -23.63 -16.29
C VAL A 140 -12.86 -23.11 -17.47
N GLY A 141 -13.09 -21.80 -17.50
CA GLY A 141 -13.84 -21.16 -18.56
C GLY A 141 -13.69 -19.65 -18.51
N TRP A 142 -13.97 -19.01 -19.64
CA TRP A 142 -13.90 -17.58 -19.76
C TRP A 142 -14.92 -17.08 -20.78
N SER A 143 -15.31 -15.83 -20.63
CA SER A 143 -16.13 -15.13 -21.61
C SER A 143 -15.62 -13.70 -21.74
N LEU A 144 -15.60 -13.23 -22.98
CA LEU A 144 -15.17 -11.90 -23.30
C LEU A 144 -16.11 -11.31 -24.33
N LYS A 145 -16.58 -10.11 -24.06
CA LYS A 145 -17.20 -9.28 -25.10
C LYS A 145 -16.07 -8.54 -25.83
N GLU A 146 -16.02 -8.70 -27.14
CA GLU A 146 -15.21 -7.93 -28.12
C GLU A 146 -13.71 -8.27 -28.38
N ALA A 147 -13.02 -9.23 -27.73
CA ALA A 147 -11.60 -9.53 -28.10
C ALA A 147 -11.08 -10.98 -27.85
N GLU A 148 -11.70 -11.99 -28.46
CA GLU A 148 -11.40 -13.43 -28.24
C GLU A 148 -9.92 -13.83 -28.42
N HIS A 149 -9.22 -13.31 -29.43
CA HIS A 149 -7.87 -13.78 -29.76
C HIS A 149 -6.80 -13.34 -28.74
N LEU A 150 -6.86 -12.10 -28.26
CA LEU A 150 -5.97 -11.60 -27.21
C LEU A 150 -6.18 -12.35 -25.89
N LEU A 151 -7.38 -12.89 -25.71
CA LEU A 151 -7.73 -13.58 -24.50
C LEU A 151 -7.18 -15.00 -24.45
N PHE A 152 -7.29 -15.73 -25.55
CA PHE A 152 -6.67 -17.04 -25.64
C PHE A 152 -5.17 -16.94 -25.31
N ASP A 153 -4.46 -16.00 -25.94
CA ASP A 153 -3.04 -15.76 -25.65
C ASP A 153 -2.81 -15.38 -24.18
N PHE A 154 -3.65 -14.51 -23.63
CA PHE A 154 -3.53 -14.12 -22.22
C PHE A 154 -3.72 -15.32 -21.27
N ILE A 155 -4.73 -16.16 -21.49
CA ILE A 155 -5.06 -17.25 -20.56
C ILE A 155 -4.10 -18.42 -20.76
N GLU A 156 -3.98 -18.91 -21.99
CA GLU A 156 -3.23 -20.13 -22.27
C GLU A 156 -1.73 -19.92 -22.36
N VAL A 157 -1.27 -18.77 -22.88
CA VAL A 157 0.17 -18.51 -23.02
C VAL A 157 0.71 -17.82 -21.78
N TYR A 158 0.00 -16.83 -21.22
CA TYR A 158 0.52 -16.06 -20.08
C TYR A 158 0.02 -16.55 -18.71
N TYR A 159 -1.28 -16.65 -18.50
CA TYR A 159 -1.85 -16.90 -17.17
C TYR A 159 -1.51 -18.31 -16.68
N ASN A 160 -1.79 -19.33 -17.49
CA ASN A 160 -1.57 -20.72 -17.09
C ASN A 160 -0.07 -21.06 -17.00
N ARG A 161 0.78 -20.48 -17.84
CA ARG A 161 2.21 -20.86 -17.95
C ARG A 161 3.17 -20.01 -17.12
N PHE A 162 2.92 -18.70 -17.01
CA PHE A 162 3.90 -17.75 -16.47
C PHE A 162 3.40 -16.95 -15.25
N ARG A 163 2.10 -16.87 -15.00
CA ARG A 163 1.57 -16.04 -13.92
C ARG A 163 1.82 -16.69 -12.55
N PHE A 164 2.72 -16.09 -11.76
CA PHE A 164 2.93 -16.53 -10.38
C PHE A 164 1.73 -16.29 -9.47
N HIS A 165 1.37 -17.33 -8.72
CA HIS A 165 0.24 -17.30 -7.80
C HIS A 165 0.66 -17.55 -6.35
N SER A 166 0.31 -16.65 -5.44
CA SER A 166 0.73 -16.76 -4.02
C SER A 166 0.19 -18.02 -3.34
N THR A 167 -1.04 -18.44 -3.67
CA THR A 167 -1.64 -19.68 -3.14
C THR A 167 -0.93 -20.94 -3.65
N LEU A 168 -0.21 -20.87 -4.77
CA LEU A 168 0.56 -22.00 -5.31
C LEU A 168 2.00 -22.03 -4.80
N GLY A 169 2.40 -21.11 -3.91
CA GLY A 169 3.80 -20.98 -3.51
C GLY A 169 4.64 -20.19 -4.51
N TYR A 170 4.03 -19.26 -5.26
CA TYR A 170 4.68 -18.43 -6.26
C TYR A 170 5.27 -19.22 -7.45
N ILE A 171 4.55 -20.24 -7.91
CA ILE A 171 4.77 -20.93 -9.19
C ILE A 171 3.57 -20.71 -10.13
N SER A 172 3.69 -21.10 -11.39
CA SER A 172 2.59 -21.02 -12.35
C SER A 172 1.56 -22.16 -12.16
N PRO A 173 0.30 -21.99 -12.61
CA PRO A 173 -0.70 -23.06 -12.56
C PRO A 173 -0.24 -24.36 -13.24
N GLU A 174 0.45 -24.27 -14.38
CA GLU A 174 0.98 -25.44 -15.09
C GLU A 174 2.12 -26.14 -14.33
N GLU A 175 3.05 -25.38 -13.76
CA GLU A 175 4.13 -25.93 -12.91
C GLU A 175 3.56 -26.62 -11.67
N PHE A 176 2.53 -26.03 -11.06
CA PHE A 176 1.89 -26.60 -9.88
C PHE A 176 1.26 -27.96 -10.15
N GLU A 177 0.55 -28.12 -11.27
CA GLU A 177 0.00 -29.42 -11.64
C GLU A 177 1.08 -30.44 -11.98
N THR A 178 2.14 -30.02 -12.68
CA THR A 178 3.28 -30.89 -13.00
C THR A 178 3.96 -31.43 -11.74
N ASN A 179 3.96 -30.66 -10.65
CA ASN A 179 4.54 -31.07 -9.37
C ASN A 179 3.60 -31.92 -8.50
N ILE A 180 2.31 -31.97 -8.81
CA ILE A 180 1.30 -32.75 -8.07
C ILE A 180 1.01 -34.10 -8.73
N ALA A 181 1.21 -34.20 -10.05
CA ALA A 181 1.14 -35.44 -10.82
C ALA A 181 2.33 -36.37 -10.49
#